data_AF-A0A085FKU1-F1
#
_entry.id   AF-A0A085FKU1-F1
#
_cell.length_a   1.000
_cell.length_b   1.000
_cell.length_c   1.000
_cell.angle_alpha   90.00
_cell.angle_beta   90.00
_cell.angle_gamma   90.00
#
_symmetry.space_group_name_H-M   'P 1'
#
loop_
_entity.id
_entity.type
_entity.pdbx_description
1 polymer ?
#
loop_
_entity_poly.entity_id
_entity_poly.type
_entity_poly.pdbx_seq_one_letter_code
_entity_poly.pdbx_strand_id
1 'polypeptide(L)' 'MAEQSRNDARSDLVTAGQVDEGLKLCARYGVHPALLFMEQVGVPRRVALRVLCSPEHFRQRDRRRQPRPVR' A
#
# COMPACT_ATOMS: atom_id res chain seq x y z
N MET A 1 -20.61 22.46 12.76
CA MET A 1 -20.37 21.74 11.49
C MET A 1 -19.92 20.33 11.84
N ALA A 2 -20.84 19.37 11.90
CA ALA A 2 -20.54 17.99 12.27
C ALA A 2 -21.39 17.06 11.40
N GLU A 3 -20.91 16.80 10.19
CA GLU A 3 -21.41 15.75 9.30
C GLU A 3 -20.24 14.86 8.90
N GLN A 4 -19.80 14.01 9.81
CA GLN A 4 -18.80 12.96 9.58
C GLN A 4 -19.20 11.73 10.40
N SER A 5 -20.31 11.06 10.07
CA SER A 5 -20.68 9.85 10.84
C SER A 5 -21.46 8.79 10.07
N ARG A 6 -21.55 8.85 8.73
CA ARG A 6 -22.33 7.86 7.96
C ARG A 6 -21.63 7.22 6.76
N ASN A 7 -20.36 7.52 6.51
CA ASN A 7 -19.67 7.08 5.28
C ASN A 7 -18.51 6.08 5.47
N ASP A 8 -18.07 5.79 6.69
CA ASP A 8 -16.81 5.05 6.93
C ASP A 8 -16.74 3.66 6.29
N ALA A 9 -17.78 2.83 6.41
CA ALA A 9 -17.69 1.44 5.95
C ALA A 9 -17.66 1.27 4.41
N ARG A 10 -18.27 2.20 3.66
CA ARG A 10 -18.20 2.19 2.18
C ARG A 10 -16.91 2.81 1.68
N SER A 11 -16.44 3.85 2.35
CA SER A 11 -15.11 4.42 2.12
C SER A 11 -14.04 3.35 2.31
N ASP A 12 -14.15 2.50 3.33
CA ASP A 12 -13.19 1.42 3.58
C ASP A 12 -13.11 0.40 2.44
N LEU A 13 -14.24 -0.06 1.89
CA LEU A 13 -14.24 -1.05 0.79
C LEU A 13 -13.70 -0.47 -0.52
N VAL A 14 -14.08 0.77 -0.86
CA VAL A 14 -13.59 1.44 -2.07
C VAL A 14 -12.10 1.76 -1.93
N THR A 15 -11.68 2.28 -0.79
CA THR A 15 -10.27 2.55 -0.50
C THR A 15 -9.45 1.27 -0.47
N ALA A 16 -9.97 0.16 0.08
CA ALA A 16 -9.29 -1.14 0.05
C ALA A 16 -9.05 -1.60 -1.40
N GLY A 17 -10.06 -1.53 -2.27
CA GLY A 17 -9.91 -1.89 -3.69
C GLY A 17 -8.88 -1.02 -4.42
N GLN A 18 -8.86 0.29 -4.14
CA GLN A 18 -7.84 1.20 -4.69
C GLN A 18 -6.44 0.90 -4.16
N VAL A 19 -6.33 0.52 -2.89
CA VAL A 19 -5.06 0.13 -2.27
C VAL A 19 -4.54 -1.16 -2.90
N ASP A 20 -5.38 -2.15 -3.13
CA ASP A 20 -5.01 -3.40 -3.79
C ASP A 20 -4.49 -3.17 -5.22
N GLU A 21 -5.14 -2.29 -5.99
CA GLU A 21 -4.65 -1.91 -7.32
C GLU A 21 -3.30 -1.17 -7.25
N GLY A 22 -3.15 -0.26 -6.28
CA GLY A 22 -1.86 0.42 -6.06
C GLY A 22 -0.74 -0.54 -5.66
N LEU A 23 -1.03 -1.60 -4.90
CA LEU A 23 -0.06 -2.66 -4.57
C LEU A 23 0.36 -3.46 -5.81
N LYS A 24 -0.59 -3.78 -6.71
CA LYS A 24 -0.29 -4.44 -8.00
C LYS A 24 0.60 -3.55 -8.88
N LEU A 25 0.28 -2.25 -8.97
CA LEU A 25 1.11 -1.25 -9.64
C LEU A 25 2.51 -1.18 -9.04
N CYS A 26 2.62 -1.19 -7.71
CA CYS A 26 3.90 -1.14 -7.01
C CYS A 26 4.77 -2.35 -7.33
N ALA A 27 4.19 -3.55 -7.40
CA ALA A 27 4.91 -4.77 -7.73
C ALA A 27 5.47 -4.77 -9.17
N ARG A 28 4.82 -4.04 -10.10
CA ARG A 28 5.18 -4.00 -11.52
C ARG A 28 6.08 -2.82 -11.90
N TYR A 29 5.85 -1.64 -11.31
CA TYR A 29 6.49 -0.39 -11.71
C TYR A 29 7.25 0.32 -10.57
N GLY A 30 7.15 -0.18 -9.34
CA GLY A 30 7.80 0.38 -8.16
C GLY A 30 6.95 1.38 -7.37
N VAL A 31 7.52 1.88 -6.27
CA VAL A 31 6.80 2.65 -5.24
C VAL A 31 6.28 4.00 -5.76
N HIS A 32 7.11 4.73 -6.51
CA HIS A 32 6.77 6.08 -6.96
C HIS A 32 5.50 6.14 -7.85
N PRO A 33 5.37 5.35 -8.92
CA PRO A 33 4.15 5.36 -9.74
C PRO A 33 2.91 4.86 -8.98
N ALA A 34 3.07 3.90 -8.06
CA ALA A 34 1.97 3.45 -7.21
C ALA A 34 1.47 4.52 -6.23
N LEU A 35 2.39 5.30 -5.66
CA LEU A 35 2.06 6.42 -4.78
C LEU A 35 1.26 7.49 -5.52
N LEU A 36 1.70 7.86 -6.72
CA LEU A 36 0.99 8.84 -7.55
C LEU A 36 -0.43 8.38 -7.89
N PHE A 37 -0.60 7.10 -8.24
CA PHE A 37 -1.92 6.52 -8.49
C PHE A 37 -2.81 6.61 -7.24
N MET A 38 -2.32 6.17 -6.08
CA MET A 38 -3.06 6.20 -4.82
C MET A 38 -3.47 7.64 -4.44
N GLU A 39 -2.58 8.63 -4.60
CA GLU A 39 -2.91 10.04 -4.37
C GLU A 39 -3.98 10.54 -5.35
N GLN A 40 -3.90 10.16 -6.63
CA GLN A 40 -4.86 10.57 -7.67
C GLN A 40 -6.27 10.01 -7.43
N VAL A 41 -6.39 8.79 -6.90
CA VAL A 41 -7.69 8.16 -6.60
C VAL A 41 -8.25 8.56 -5.22
N GLY A 42 -7.54 9.43 -4.49
CA GLY A 42 -8.00 10.03 -3.23
C GLY A 42 -7.51 9.35 -1.96
N VAL A 43 -6.61 8.37 -2.06
CA VAL A 43 -6.00 7.75 -0.88
C VAL A 43 -5.03 8.74 -0.23
N PRO A 44 -5.15 9.06 1.07
CA PRO A 44 -4.25 9.99 1.72
C PRO A 44 -2.80 9.51 1.66
N ARG A 45 -1.86 10.41 1.33
CA ARG A 45 -0.42 10.11 1.22
C ARG A 45 0.15 9.32 2.39
N ARG A 46 -0.26 9.65 3.63
CA ARG A 46 0.18 8.94 4.85
C ARG A 46 -0.28 7.47 4.86
N VAL A 47 -1.47 7.19 4.36
CA VAL A 47 -2.01 5.82 4.23
C VAL A 47 -1.29 5.09 3.10
N ALA A 48 -1.16 5.73 1.93
CA ALA A 48 -0.47 5.17 0.77
C ALA A 48 0.97 4.75 1.13
N LEU A 49 1.76 5.65 1.72
CA LEU A 49 3.14 5.35 2.15
C LEU A 49 3.22 4.26 3.22
N ARG A 50 2.24 4.19 4.15
CA ARG A 50 2.19 3.14 5.17
C ARG A 50 2.02 1.77 4.54
N VAL A 51 1.13 1.66 3.55
CA VAL A 51 0.84 0.40 2.86
C VAL A 51 1.98 0.03 1.91
N LEU A 52 2.37 0.97 1.05
CA LEU A 52 3.44 0.78 0.07
C LEU A 52 4.75 0.44 0.77
N CYS A 53 5.20 1.22 1.74
CA CYS A 53 6.46 0.94 2.42
C CYS A 53 6.32 -0.07 3.57
N SER A 54 5.19 -0.80 3.67
CA SER A 54 5.00 -1.77 4.74
C SER A 54 6.03 -2.90 4.62
N PRO A 55 6.63 -3.32 5.76
CA PRO A 55 7.54 -4.44 5.76
C PRO A 55 6.91 -5.73 5.23
N GLU A 56 5.60 -5.93 5.29
CA GLU A 56 4.97 -7.15 4.76
C GLU A 56 5.02 -7.22 3.23
N HIS A 57 5.00 -6.06 2.56
CA HIS A 57 5.10 -5.95 1.11
C HIS A 57 6.57 -5.90 0.63
N PHE A 58 7.50 -5.45 1.48
CA PHE A 58 8.91 -5.26 1.11
C PHE A 58 9.87 -6.31 1.70
N ARG A 59 9.56 -6.98 2.81
CA ARG A 59 10.43 -7.99 3.44
C ARG A 59 10.34 -9.37 2.78
N GLN A 60 9.30 -9.68 2.00
CA GLN A 60 9.16 -10.99 1.37
C GLN A 60 10.18 -11.27 0.25
N ARG A 61 10.95 -10.27 -0.19
CA ARG A 61 11.94 -10.42 -1.26
C ARG A 61 13.39 -10.28 -0.82
N ASP A 62 13.67 -10.13 0.47
CA ASP A 62 15.06 -10.16 0.93
C ASP A 62 15.58 -11.61 0.98
N ARG A 63 15.76 -12.22 -0.20
CA ARG A 63 16.44 -13.51 -0.39
C ARG A 63 17.86 -13.53 0.17
N ARG A 64 18.42 -12.37 0.55
CA ARG A 64 19.75 -12.28 1.18
C ARG A 64 19.75 -12.73 2.65
N ARG A 65 18.57 -12.88 3.25
CA ARG A 65 18.39 -13.49 4.58
C ARG A 65 18.20 -15.02 4.54
N GLN A 66 18.57 -15.69 3.45
CA GLN A 66 18.81 -17.12 3.60
C GLN A 66 20.02 -17.29 4.54
N PRO A 67 19.89 -18.02 5.66
CA PRO A 67 21.03 -18.33 6.50
C PRO A 67 22.06 -19.02 5.61
N ARG A 68 23.24 -18.40 5.45
CA ARG A 68 24.36 -19.04 4.76
C ARG A 68 24.61 -20.36 5.49
N PRO A 69 24.72 -21.50 4.79
CA PRO A 69 25.11 -22.74 5.44
C PRO A 69 26.49 -22.51 6.05
N VAL A 70 26.55 -22.55 7.38
CA VAL A 70 27.80 -22.69 8.12
C VAL A 70 28.36 -24.05 7.73
N ARG A 71 29.52 -24.02 7.04
CA ARG A 71 30.30 -25.20 6.70
C ARG A 71 30.90 -25.83 7.95
#